data_AF-A0A2G9NGX8-F1
#
_entry.id   AF-A0A2G9NGX8-F1
#
_cell.length_a   1.000
_cell.length_b   1.000
_cell.length_c   1.000
_cell.angle_alpha   90.00
_cell.angle_beta   90.00
_cell.angle_gamma   90.00
#
_symmetry.space_group_name_H-M   'P 1'
#
loop_
_entity.id
_entity.type
_entity.pdbx_description
1 polymer ?
#
loop_
_entity_poly.entity_id
_entity_poly.type
_entity_poly.pdbx_seq_one_letter_code
_entity_poly.pdbx_strand_id
1 'polypeptide(L)'
;MGQKAIVLLSIVFLFSNIVGVHAQIDTSGLEGGVRGVQDTAEGIQDLAEKEKWDYLGEEWKKKFLENKFIAGIDGIFTKLNGFFKVLFARDYSFSIEMLFAFMIWLFTLISLIGYAGGWFKEGWQSLLAGIGGTILLAHVGVFNFISSFMFKLIFYGAGTLWRSLIFILLIVASFFYLFLNEILIKRIRASRLARLRKERERKSENMEKFNDTLKKSMTPKS
;
A
#
# COMPACT_ATOMS: atom_id res chain seq x y z
N MET A 1 16.72 -7.92 3.57
CA MET A 1 16.37 -6.59 4.15
C MET A 1 16.59 -5.48 3.12
N GLY A 2 17.74 -5.47 2.42
CA GLY A 2 18.13 -4.41 1.47
C GLY A 2 17.05 -3.94 0.50
N GLN A 3 16.48 -4.81 -0.35
CA GLN A 3 15.51 -4.37 -1.37
C GLN A 3 14.25 -3.70 -0.81
N LYS A 4 13.69 -4.19 0.30
CA LYS A 4 12.48 -3.61 0.89
C LYS A 4 12.76 -2.25 1.55
N ALA A 5 13.91 -2.12 2.19
CA ALA A 5 14.37 -0.85 2.76
C ALA A 5 14.68 0.17 1.65
N ILE A 6 15.29 -0.27 0.54
CA ILE A 6 15.54 0.56 -0.63
C ILE A 6 14.22 1.06 -1.23
N VAL A 7 13.23 0.20 -1.44
CA VAL A 7 11.92 0.62 -1.97
C VAL A 7 11.24 1.63 -1.04
N LEU A 8 11.27 1.41 0.28
CA LEU A 8 10.73 2.36 1.27
C LEU A 8 11.49 3.70 1.25
N LEU A 9 12.82 3.68 1.22
CA LEU A 9 13.65 4.89 1.11
C LEU A 9 13.38 5.64 -0.20
N SER A 10 13.24 4.93 -1.33
CA SER A 10 12.89 5.53 -2.62
C SER A 10 11.52 6.19 -2.58
N ILE A 11 10.53 5.58 -1.91
CA ILE A 11 9.20 6.19 -1.72
C ILE A 11 9.31 7.45 -0.87
N VAL A 12 9.99 7.39 0.29
CA VAL A 12 10.20 8.57 1.15
C VAL A 12 10.92 9.69 0.40
N PHE A 13 11.91 9.35 -0.43
CA PHE A 13 12.65 10.31 -1.24
C PHE A 13 11.79 10.91 -2.36
N LEU A 14 10.92 10.13 -3.01
CA LEU A 14 9.96 10.67 -3.98
C LEU A 14 9.00 11.67 -3.31
N PHE A 15 8.52 11.36 -2.10
CA PHE A 15 7.69 12.28 -1.33
C PHE A 15 8.42 13.56 -0.93
N SER A 16 9.71 13.50 -0.54
CA SER A 16 10.47 14.70 -0.20
C SER A 16 10.66 15.65 -1.39
N ASN A 17 10.80 15.10 -2.61
CA ASN A 17 10.92 15.91 -3.82
C ASN A 17 9.60 16.60 -4.20
N ILE A 18 8.45 15.94 -4.02
CA ILE A 18 7.12 16.51 -4.31
C ILE A 18 6.80 17.70 -3.39
N VAL A 19 7.23 17.64 -2.12
CA VAL A 19 7.06 18.74 -1.15
C VAL A 19 7.90 19.95 -1.54
N GLY A 20 9.09 19.76 -2.14
CA GLY A 20 9.95 20.85 -2.61
C GLY A 20 9.37 21.62 -3.80
N VAL A 21 8.70 20.93 -4.73
CA VAL A 21 8.11 21.56 -5.94
C VAL A 21 6.94 22.50 -5.62
N HIS A 22 6.21 22.25 -4.52
CA HIS A 22 5.09 23.11 -4.11
C HIS A 22 5.50 24.49 -3.58
N ALA A 23 6.79 24.72 -3.27
CA ALA A 23 7.27 26.04 -2.86
C ALA A 23 7.41 27.03 -4.02
N GLN A 24 7.32 26.56 -5.28
CA GLN A 24 7.48 27.37 -6.50
C GLN A 24 6.18 27.62 -7.27
N ILE A 25 5.04 27.07 -6.83
CA ILE A 25 3.76 27.35 -7.48
C ILE A 25 3.35 28.77 -7.11
N ASP A 26 3.42 29.67 -8.08
CA ASP A 26 3.08 31.09 -7.95
C ASP A 26 1.58 31.24 -7.65
N THR A 27 1.25 31.52 -6.39
CA THR A 27 -0.14 31.70 -5.93
C THR A 27 -0.66 33.13 -6.12
N SER A 28 0.11 34.02 -6.75
CA SER A 28 -0.24 35.43 -6.93
C SER A 28 -1.58 35.64 -7.67
N GLY A 29 -2.00 34.71 -8.52
CA GLY A 29 -3.29 34.75 -9.21
C GLY A 29 -4.53 34.48 -8.32
N LEU A 30 -4.36 33.85 -7.15
CA LEU A 30 -5.46 33.51 -6.23
C LEU A 30 -5.78 34.63 -5.21
N GLU A 31 -4.82 35.52 -4.93
CA GLU A 31 -5.00 36.62 -3.96
C GLU A 31 -5.99 37.70 -4.43
N GLY A 32 -6.23 37.80 -5.75
CA GLY A 32 -7.17 38.76 -6.34
C GLY A 32 -8.66 38.44 -6.09
N GLY A 33 -9.01 37.17 -5.90
CA GLY A 33 -10.42 36.73 -5.75
C GLY A 33 -10.96 36.83 -4.32
N VAL A 34 -10.10 36.86 -3.31
CA VAL A 34 -10.49 36.68 -1.89
C VAL A 34 -10.75 38.02 -1.17
N ARG A 35 -10.33 39.16 -1.73
CA ARG A 35 -10.48 40.48 -1.09
C ARG A 35 -11.91 41.04 -1.04
N GLY A 36 -12.89 40.42 -1.70
CA GLY A 36 -14.27 40.93 -1.77
C GLY A 36 -15.25 40.41 -0.72
N VAL A 37 -14.86 39.46 0.15
CA VAL A 37 -15.81 38.69 0.96
C VAL A 37 -15.29 38.52 2.40
N GLN A 38 -15.23 39.64 3.14
CA GLN A 38 -14.55 39.69 4.43
C GLN A 38 -15.44 39.43 5.66
N ASP A 39 -16.76 39.26 5.52
CA ASP A 39 -17.69 39.25 6.67
C ASP A 39 -18.42 37.91 6.94
N THR A 40 -17.91 36.77 6.47
CA THR A 40 -18.45 35.44 6.87
C THR A 40 -17.29 34.46 7.12
N ALA A 41 -16.45 34.82 8.09
CA ALA A 41 -15.04 34.43 8.10
C ALA A 41 -14.72 32.94 8.34
N GLU A 42 -15.54 32.17 9.07
CA GLU A 42 -15.17 30.78 9.42
C GLU A 42 -15.74 29.74 8.43
N GLY A 43 -16.98 29.91 7.96
CA GLY A 43 -17.57 28.99 6.98
C GLY A 43 -17.06 29.17 5.55
N ILE A 44 -16.63 30.40 5.19
CA ILE A 44 -16.07 30.69 3.87
C ILE A 44 -14.62 30.22 3.76
N GLN A 45 -13.86 30.23 4.86
CA GLN A 45 -12.47 29.78 4.83
C GLN A 45 -12.37 28.28 4.52
N ASP A 46 -13.23 27.45 5.12
CA ASP A 46 -13.31 26.02 4.83
C ASP A 46 -13.78 25.73 3.39
N LEU A 47 -14.72 26.53 2.87
CA LEU A 47 -15.18 26.42 1.49
C LEU A 47 -14.07 26.83 0.49
N ALA A 48 -13.38 27.94 0.76
CA ALA A 48 -12.28 28.43 -0.05
C ALA A 48 -11.09 27.45 -0.04
N GLU A 49 -10.81 26.81 1.10
CA GLU A 49 -9.78 25.76 1.16
C GLU A 49 -10.18 24.54 0.36
N LYS A 50 -11.42 24.07 0.49
CA LYS A 50 -11.90 22.92 -0.29
C LYS A 50 -11.84 23.18 -1.80
N GLU A 51 -12.33 24.32 -2.25
CA GLU A 51 -12.26 24.73 -3.66
C GLU A 51 -10.83 24.85 -4.16
N LYS A 52 -9.91 25.37 -3.32
CA LYS A 52 -8.48 25.44 -3.65
C LYS A 52 -7.88 24.05 -3.87
N TRP A 53 -8.26 23.06 -3.08
CA TRP A 53 -7.76 21.69 -3.23
C TRP A 53 -8.30 20.99 -4.46
N ASP A 54 -9.60 21.18 -4.74
CA ASP A 54 -10.22 20.65 -5.95
C ASP A 54 -9.58 21.28 -7.20
N TYR A 55 -9.37 22.61 -7.19
CA TYR A 55 -8.65 23.33 -8.24
C TYR A 55 -7.22 22.83 -8.46
N LEU A 56 -6.44 22.65 -7.38
CA LEU A 56 -5.09 22.10 -7.46
C LEU A 56 -5.11 20.68 -8.05
N GLY A 57 -6.07 19.85 -7.64
CA GLY A 57 -6.27 18.51 -8.20
C GLY A 57 -6.51 18.54 -9.71
N GLU A 58 -7.35 19.46 -10.19
CA GLU A 58 -7.64 19.64 -11.61
C GLU A 58 -6.44 20.15 -12.41
N GLU A 59 -5.70 21.14 -11.89
CA GLU A 59 -4.49 21.66 -12.52
C GLU A 59 -3.39 20.60 -12.60
N TRP A 60 -3.21 19.78 -11.56
CA TRP A 60 -2.30 18.64 -11.59
C TRP A 60 -2.72 17.61 -12.65
N LYS A 61 -4.00 17.25 -12.68
CA LYS A 61 -4.55 16.34 -13.70
C LYS A 61 -4.26 16.88 -15.11
N LYS A 62 -4.53 18.16 -15.35
CA LYS A 62 -4.29 18.83 -16.62
C LYS A 62 -2.81 18.76 -17.02
N LYS A 63 -1.90 19.17 -16.13
CA LYS A 63 -0.44 19.09 -16.37
C LYS A 63 0.05 17.68 -16.65
N PHE A 64 -0.47 16.67 -15.96
CA PHE A 64 -0.11 15.27 -16.23
C PHE A 64 -0.64 14.79 -17.58
N LEU A 65 -1.86 15.18 -17.96
CA LEU A 65 -2.48 14.80 -19.23
C LEU A 65 -1.90 15.52 -20.45
N GLU A 66 -1.15 16.61 -20.28
CA GLU A 66 -0.34 17.21 -21.36
C GLU A 66 0.67 16.21 -21.94
N ASN A 67 1.12 15.23 -21.15
CA ASN A 67 1.94 14.14 -21.64
C ASN A 67 1.09 13.06 -22.34
N LYS A 68 1.26 12.91 -23.66
CA LYS A 68 0.53 11.93 -24.49
C LYS A 68 0.58 10.50 -23.95
N PHE A 69 1.68 10.08 -23.34
CA PHE A 69 1.81 8.75 -22.76
C PHE A 69 0.88 8.57 -21.55
N ILE A 70 0.85 9.57 -20.65
CA ILE A 70 -0.02 9.55 -19.46
C ILE A 70 -1.49 9.62 -19.87
N ALA A 71 -1.83 10.47 -20.85
CA ALA A 71 -3.19 10.53 -21.40
C ALA A 71 -3.63 9.18 -22.03
N GLY A 72 -2.71 8.47 -22.69
CA GLY A 72 -2.98 7.13 -23.20
C GLY A 72 -3.28 6.12 -22.07
N ILE A 73 -2.51 6.15 -20.98
CA ILE A 73 -2.74 5.30 -19.80
C ILE A 73 -4.09 5.62 -19.16
N ASP A 74 -4.40 6.90 -18.95
CA ASP A 74 -5.68 7.37 -18.41
C ASP A 74 -6.87 6.87 -19.24
N GLY A 75 -6.76 6.95 -20.57
CA GLY A 75 -7.78 6.44 -21.49
C GLY A 75 -7.99 4.92 -21.38
N ILE A 76 -6.92 4.14 -21.19
CA ILE A 76 -7.00 2.70 -20.97
C ILE A 76 -7.67 2.40 -19.61
N PHE A 77 -7.26 3.09 -18.55
CA PHE A 77 -7.79 2.87 -17.21
C PHE A 77 -9.26 3.26 -17.09
N THR A 78 -9.67 4.33 -17.77
CA THR A 78 -11.07 4.74 -17.87
C THR A 78 -11.92 3.67 -18.57
N LYS A 79 -11.41 3.03 -19.63
CA LYS A 79 -12.11 1.90 -20.28
C LYS A 79 -12.18 0.66 -19.38
N LEU A 80 -11.17 0.46 -18.54
CA LEU A 80 -11.12 -0.62 -17.55
C LEU A 80 -11.84 -0.27 -16.25
N ASN A 81 -12.73 0.72 -16.22
CA ASN A 81 -13.41 1.15 -14.99
C ASN A 81 -14.13 -0.02 -14.27
N GLY A 82 -14.70 -0.97 -15.00
CA GLY A 82 -15.32 -2.16 -14.40
C GLY A 82 -14.33 -2.98 -13.56
N PHE A 83 -13.07 -3.09 -13.99
CA PHE A 83 -12.01 -3.77 -13.24
C PHE A 83 -11.64 -3.00 -11.96
N PHE A 84 -11.56 -1.67 -12.04
CA PHE A 84 -11.33 -0.82 -10.87
C PHE A 84 -12.47 -0.92 -9.85
N LYS A 85 -13.72 -0.96 -10.31
CA LYS A 85 -14.88 -1.14 -9.44
C LYS A 85 -14.82 -2.46 -8.67
N VAL A 86 -14.34 -3.54 -9.29
CA VAL A 86 -14.14 -4.82 -8.61
C VAL A 86 -12.94 -4.78 -7.67
N LEU A 87 -11.80 -4.22 -8.09
CA LEU A 87 -10.57 -4.26 -7.29
C LEU A 87 -10.52 -3.25 -6.14
N PHE A 88 -11.12 -2.08 -6.32
CA PHE A 88 -11.01 -0.92 -5.42
C PHE A 88 -12.36 -0.51 -4.81
N ALA A 89 -13.47 -1.13 -5.22
CA ALA A 89 -14.83 -0.74 -4.81
C ALA A 89 -15.15 0.74 -5.09
N ARG A 90 -14.54 1.31 -6.14
CA ARG A 90 -14.73 2.70 -6.59
C ARG A 90 -14.52 2.82 -8.09
N ASP A 91 -15.14 3.82 -8.69
CA ASP A 91 -14.86 4.18 -10.07
C ASP A 91 -13.46 4.79 -10.20
N TYR A 92 -12.80 4.48 -11.30
CA TYR A 92 -11.52 5.07 -11.67
C TYR A 92 -11.70 6.57 -11.90
N SER A 93 -10.86 7.36 -11.24
CA SER A 93 -10.69 8.78 -11.50
C SER A 93 -9.20 9.11 -11.49
N PHE A 94 -8.74 9.90 -12.46
CA PHE A 94 -7.37 10.40 -12.48
C PHE A 94 -7.22 11.48 -11.40
N SER A 95 -7.01 11.04 -10.16
CA SER A 95 -6.77 11.90 -9.01
C SER A 95 -5.54 11.43 -8.24
N ILE A 96 -4.89 12.35 -7.54
CA ILE A 96 -3.76 12.03 -6.65
C ILE A 96 -4.21 11.05 -5.56
N GLU A 97 -5.44 11.18 -5.06
CA GLU A 97 -6.00 10.24 -4.11
C GLU A 97 -6.11 8.81 -4.68
N MET A 98 -6.54 8.67 -5.95
CA MET A 98 -6.57 7.36 -6.62
C MET A 98 -5.17 6.76 -6.77
N LEU A 99 -4.17 7.60 -7.06
CA LEU A 99 -2.78 7.17 -7.12
C LEU A 99 -2.31 6.62 -5.76
N PHE A 100 -2.59 7.32 -4.66
CA PHE A 100 -2.26 6.82 -3.32
C PHE A 100 -3.00 5.52 -2.98
N ALA A 101 -4.30 5.45 -3.27
CA ALA A 101 -5.08 4.23 -3.08
C ALA A 101 -4.48 3.06 -3.86
N PHE A 102 -4.09 3.29 -5.12
CA PHE A 102 -3.43 2.29 -5.97
C PHE A 102 -2.09 1.82 -5.41
N MET A 103 -1.24 2.75 -4.95
CA MET A 103 0.05 2.41 -4.34
C MET A 103 -0.11 1.58 -3.05
N ILE A 104 -1.03 1.98 -2.17
CA ILE A 104 -1.32 1.25 -0.92
C ILE A 104 -1.88 -0.14 -1.24
N TRP A 105 -2.77 -0.23 -2.22
CA TRP A 105 -3.33 -1.50 -2.68
C TRP A 105 -2.24 -2.45 -3.19
N LEU A 106 -1.34 -1.97 -4.06
CA LEU A 106 -0.25 -2.78 -4.61
C LEU A 106 0.71 -3.25 -3.52
N PHE A 107 1.06 -2.36 -2.59
CA PHE A 107 1.89 -2.69 -1.45
C PHE A 107 1.24 -3.75 -0.53
N THR A 108 -0.05 -3.60 -0.26
CA THR A 108 -0.84 -4.54 0.52
C THR A 108 -0.90 -5.91 -0.17
N LEU A 109 -1.11 -5.94 -1.48
CA LEU A 109 -1.13 -7.18 -2.27
C LEU A 109 0.20 -7.94 -2.15
N ILE A 110 1.32 -7.28 -2.44
CA ILE A 110 2.65 -7.90 -2.35
C ILE A 110 2.92 -8.42 -0.93
N SER A 111 2.49 -7.66 0.08
CA SER A 111 2.68 -8.04 1.49
C SER A 111 1.82 -9.26 1.86
N LEU A 112 0.54 -9.27 1.48
CA LEU A 112 -0.37 -10.39 1.74
C LEU A 112 0.05 -11.65 1.01
N ILE A 113 0.52 -11.57 -0.25
CA ILE A 113 1.10 -12.72 -0.95
C ILE A 113 2.29 -13.28 -0.15
N GLY A 114 3.17 -12.41 0.35
CA GLY A 114 4.30 -12.85 1.18
C GLY A 114 3.89 -13.56 2.47
N TYR A 115 2.84 -13.07 3.14
CA TYR A 115 2.33 -13.66 4.37
C TYR A 115 1.56 -14.97 4.12
N ALA A 116 0.70 -15.00 3.10
CA ALA A 116 -0.07 -16.17 2.70
C ALA A 116 0.85 -17.32 2.28
N GLY A 117 2.02 -17.04 1.70
CA GLY A 117 3.00 -18.07 1.37
C GLY A 117 3.54 -18.82 2.59
N GLY A 118 3.29 -18.33 3.81
CA GLY A 118 3.53 -19.05 5.08
C GLY A 118 2.51 -20.13 5.42
N TRP A 119 1.30 -20.02 4.88
CA TRP A 119 0.20 -20.94 5.18
C TRP A 119 -0.07 -21.93 4.05
N PHE A 120 0.11 -21.51 2.80
CA PHE A 120 -0.12 -22.35 1.62
C PHE A 120 1.17 -23.00 1.13
N LYS A 121 1.05 -24.25 0.63
CA LYS A 121 2.18 -24.99 0.06
C LYS A 121 2.49 -24.56 -1.38
N GLU A 122 1.46 -24.18 -2.13
CA GLU A 122 1.56 -23.85 -3.55
C GLU A 122 1.52 -22.33 -3.75
N GLY A 123 2.37 -21.82 -4.66
CA GLY A 123 2.51 -20.38 -4.89
C GLY A 123 1.24 -19.72 -5.43
N TRP A 124 0.48 -20.40 -6.28
CA TRP A 124 -0.76 -19.85 -6.84
C TRP A 124 -1.88 -19.70 -5.79
N GLN A 125 -1.94 -20.60 -4.80
CA GLN A 125 -2.90 -20.49 -3.69
C GLN A 125 -2.60 -19.24 -2.85
N SER A 126 -1.31 -18.97 -2.61
CA SER A 126 -0.87 -17.74 -1.95
C SER A 126 -1.18 -16.48 -2.75
N LEU A 127 -1.06 -16.56 -4.08
CA LEU A 127 -1.42 -15.45 -4.98
C LEU A 127 -2.92 -15.16 -4.90
N LEU A 128 -3.76 -16.19 -5.03
CA LEU A 128 -5.22 -16.05 -4.94
C LEU A 128 -5.66 -15.55 -3.57
N ALA A 129 -5.08 -16.07 -2.49
CA ALA A 129 -5.37 -15.60 -1.14
C ALA A 129 -4.95 -14.14 -0.95
N GLY A 130 -3.81 -13.74 -1.51
CA GLY A 130 -3.33 -12.35 -1.49
C GLY A 130 -4.28 -11.42 -2.24
N ILE A 131 -4.60 -11.74 -3.50
CA ILE A 131 -5.54 -10.97 -4.33
C ILE A 131 -6.90 -10.87 -3.65
N GLY A 132 -7.46 -12.00 -3.22
CA GLY A 132 -8.76 -12.05 -2.54
C GLY A 132 -8.77 -11.22 -1.25
N GLY A 133 -7.73 -11.33 -0.43
CA GLY A 133 -7.59 -10.54 0.80
C GLY A 133 -7.48 -9.04 0.54
N THR A 134 -6.71 -8.63 -0.48
CA THR A 134 -6.59 -7.21 -0.85
C THR A 134 -7.92 -6.67 -1.40
N ILE A 135 -8.63 -7.41 -2.24
CA ILE A 135 -9.95 -7.02 -2.74
C ILE A 135 -10.93 -6.87 -1.57
N LEU A 136 -10.98 -7.84 -0.64
CA LEU A 136 -11.84 -7.72 0.55
C LEU A 136 -11.54 -6.44 1.35
N LEU A 137 -10.27 -6.11 1.59
CA LEU A 137 -9.89 -4.87 2.26
C LEU A 137 -10.33 -3.61 1.48
N ALA A 138 -10.28 -3.65 0.15
CA ALA A 138 -10.76 -2.55 -0.68
C ALA A 138 -12.27 -2.34 -0.53
N HIS A 139 -13.06 -3.42 -0.54
CA HIS A 139 -14.52 -3.37 -0.37
C HIS A 139 -14.96 -2.93 1.02
N VAL A 140 -14.14 -3.15 2.05
CA VAL A 140 -14.35 -2.54 3.38
C VAL A 140 -14.03 -1.03 3.39
N GLY A 141 -13.42 -0.50 2.33
CA GLY A 141 -13.08 0.93 2.21
C GLY A 141 -11.77 1.32 2.88
N VAL A 142 -10.94 0.36 3.30
CA VAL A 142 -9.66 0.62 3.99
C VAL A 142 -8.74 1.50 3.15
N PHE A 143 -8.63 1.21 1.86
CA PHE A 143 -7.75 2.00 0.98
C PHE A 143 -8.26 3.41 0.74
N ASN A 144 -9.57 3.60 0.61
CA ASN A 144 -10.17 4.92 0.45
C ASN A 144 -9.98 5.76 1.71
N PHE A 145 -10.19 5.15 2.88
CA PHE A 145 -9.95 5.83 4.16
C PHE A 145 -8.49 6.28 4.29
N ILE A 146 -7.53 5.38 4.04
CA ILE A 146 -6.10 5.72 4.15
C ILE A 146 -5.68 6.72 3.08
N SER A 147 -6.13 6.57 1.82
CA SER A 147 -5.76 7.50 0.74
C SER A 147 -6.31 8.90 1.00
N SER A 148 -7.56 9.01 1.43
CA SER A 148 -8.19 10.29 1.77
C SER A 148 -7.49 10.93 2.96
N PHE A 149 -7.18 10.13 3.99
CA PHE A 149 -6.41 10.59 5.14
C PHE A 149 -5.02 11.08 4.74
N MET A 150 -4.27 10.33 3.93
CA MET A 150 -2.95 10.73 3.45
C MET A 150 -3.01 11.99 2.61
N PHE A 151 -4.00 12.10 1.72
CA PHE A 151 -4.22 13.29 0.91
C PHE A 151 -4.45 14.51 1.81
N LYS A 152 -5.42 14.43 2.73
CA LYS A 152 -5.70 15.51 3.68
C LYS A 152 -4.48 15.85 4.54
N LEU A 153 -3.78 14.83 5.05
CA LEU A 153 -2.59 15.01 5.87
C LEU A 153 -1.53 15.84 5.11
N ILE A 154 -1.21 15.44 3.88
CA ILE A 154 -0.16 16.08 3.07
C ILE A 154 -0.57 17.50 2.63
N PHE A 155 -1.82 17.68 2.22
CA PHE A 155 -2.26 18.90 1.56
C PHE A 155 -2.85 19.93 2.53
N TYR A 156 -3.75 19.55 3.46
CA TYR A 156 -4.52 20.53 4.25
C TYR A 156 -3.68 21.33 5.26
N GLY A 157 -2.47 20.88 5.62
CA GLY A 157 -1.64 21.65 6.54
C GLY A 157 -0.84 22.75 5.86
N ALA A 158 -1.23 23.99 6.09
CA ALA A 158 -0.61 25.18 5.48
C ALA A 158 0.76 25.60 6.07
N GLY A 159 1.30 24.88 7.07
CA GLY A 159 2.54 25.27 7.75
C GLY A 159 3.77 24.44 7.37
N THR A 160 4.93 25.08 7.21
CA THR A 160 6.23 24.39 7.08
C THR A 160 6.48 23.45 8.27
N LEU A 161 6.10 23.86 9.48
CA LEU A 161 6.19 23.02 10.68
C LEU A 161 5.31 21.77 10.60
N TRP A 162 4.09 21.89 10.08
CA TRP A 162 3.18 20.76 9.90
C TRP A 162 3.75 19.74 8.91
N ARG A 163 4.30 20.21 7.79
CA ARG A 163 4.96 19.37 6.79
C ARG A 163 6.16 18.62 7.39
N SER A 164 7.00 19.32 8.17
CA SER A 164 8.12 18.69 8.88
C SER A 164 7.64 17.64 9.89
N LEU A 165 6.55 17.92 10.62
CA LEU A 165 5.96 16.98 11.57
C LEU A 165 5.43 15.72 10.87
N ILE A 166 4.74 15.87 9.74
CA ILE A 166 4.29 14.73 8.93
C ILE A 166 5.48 13.94 8.41
N PHE A 167 6.53 14.60 7.94
CA PHE A 167 7.71 13.93 7.43
C PHE A 167 8.37 13.08 8.53
N ILE A 168 8.51 13.62 9.74
CA ILE A 168 8.99 12.88 10.91
C ILE A 168 8.05 11.72 11.23
N LEU A 169 6.73 11.95 11.23
CA LEU A 169 5.73 10.90 11.48
C LEU A 169 5.83 9.76 10.46
N LEU A 170 6.03 10.06 9.17
CA LEU A 170 6.21 9.08 8.11
C LEU A 170 7.51 8.28 8.29
N ILE A 171 8.59 8.92 8.73
CA ILE A 171 9.84 8.23 9.09
C ILE A 171 9.60 7.27 10.25
N VAL A 172 8.99 7.74 11.34
CA VAL A 172 8.67 6.92 12.52
C VAL A 172 7.75 5.76 12.15
N ALA A 173 6.69 6.01 11.38
CA ALA A 173 5.78 4.99 10.89
C ALA A 173 6.49 3.96 10.00
N SER A 174 7.43 4.39 9.17
CA SER A 174 8.25 3.49 8.34
C SER A 174 9.16 2.60 9.19
N PHE A 175 9.83 3.16 10.21
CA PHE A 175 10.62 2.37 11.17
C PHE A 175 9.76 1.38 11.95
N PHE A 176 8.60 1.82 12.44
CA PHE A 176 7.66 0.97 13.15
C PHE A 176 7.14 -0.17 12.27
N TYR A 177 6.82 0.13 11.00
CA TYR A 177 6.43 -0.87 10.02
C TYR A 177 7.54 -1.91 9.78
N LEU A 178 8.79 -1.47 9.57
CA LEU A 178 9.93 -2.38 9.40
C LEU A 178 10.14 -3.27 10.62
N PHE A 179 10.01 -2.70 11.82
CA PHE A 179 10.10 -3.42 13.08
C PHE A 179 9.01 -4.50 13.23
N LEU A 180 7.74 -4.14 12.96
CA LEU A 180 6.64 -5.10 12.97
C LEU A 180 6.84 -6.21 11.94
N ASN A 181 7.29 -5.85 10.74
CA ASN A 181 7.55 -6.82 9.67
C ASN A 181 8.64 -7.81 10.08
N GLU A 182 9.71 -7.35 10.74
CA GLU A 182 10.73 -8.25 11.29
C GLU A 182 10.17 -9.24 12.32
N ILE A 183 9.36 -8.76 13.26
CA ILE A 183 8.74 -9.60 14.29
C ILE A 183 7.85 -10.66 13.64
N LEU A 184 7.00 -10.25 12.69
CA LEU A 184 6.10 -11.15 11.97
C LEU A 184 6.88 -12.19 11.16
N ILE A 185 7.92 -11.78 10.42
CA ILE A 185 8.76 -12.69 9.64
C ILE A 185 9.47 -13.68 10.58
N LYS A 186 10.01 -13.23 11.71
CA LYS A 186 10.67 -14.10 12.71
C LYS A 186 9.67 -15.13 13.25
N ARG A 187 8.46 -14.72 13.62
CA ARG A 187 7.39 -15.64 14.08
C ARG A 187 6.99 -16.65 13.00
N ILE A 188 6.80 -16.22 11.75
CA ILE A 188 6.46 -17.11 10.64
C ILE A 188 7.58 -18.11 10.37
N ARG A 189 8.84 -17.66 10.35
CA ARG A 189 10.00 -18.54 10.16
C ARG A 189 10.14 -19.56 11.29
N ALA A 190 9.97 -19.13 12.55
CA ALA A 190 9.99 -20.04 13.69
C ALA A 190 8.90 -21.10 13.59
N SER A 191 7.67 -20.71 13.21
CA SER A 191 6.57 -21.64 12.97
C SER A 191 6.88 -22.64 11.85
N ARG A 192 7.44 -22.18 10.72
CA ARG A 192 7.87 -23.06 9.62
C ARG A 192 8.95 -24.03 10.06
N LEU A 193 9.96 -23.56 10.79
CA LEU A 193 11.06 -24.40 11.26
C LEU A 193 10.55 -25.49 12.21
N ALA A 194 9.61 -25.14 13.10
CA ALA A 194 8.96 -26.10 14.00
C ALA A 194 8.15 -27.16 13.23
N ARG A 195 7.41 -26.76 12.18
CA ARG A 195 6.68 -27.71 11.31
C ARG A 195 7.63 -28.65 10.57
N LEU A 196 8.71 -28.13 10.01
CA LEU A 196 9.71 -28.94 9.30
C LEU A 196 10.42 -29.93 10.21
N ARG A 197 10.72 -29.57 11.46
CA ARG A 197 11.28 -30.50 12.46
C ARG A 197 10.31 -31.64 12.75
N LYS A 198 9.03 -31.33 13.03
CA LYS A 198 7.99 -32.35 13.23
C LYS A 198 7.78 -33.25 12.01
N GLU A 199 7.86 -32.72 10.79
CA GLU A 199 7.77 -33.54 9.57
C GLU A 199 8.98 -34.46 9.41
N ARG A 200 10.20 -34.01 9.75
CA ARG A 200 11.40 -34.85 9.73
C ARG A 200 11.34 -35.96 10.78
N GLU A 201 10.92 -35.64 12.01
CA GLU A 201 10.73 -36.61 13.10
C GLU A 201 9.71 -37.68 12.71
N ARG A 202 8.56 -37.28 12.14
CA ARG A 202 7.56 -38.24 11.62
C ARG A 202 8.10 -39.10 10.49
N LYS A 203 8.92 -38.54 9.59
CA LYS A 203 9.54 -39.30 8.51
C LYS A 203 10.57 -40.29 9.05
N SER A 204 11.39 -39.92 10.04
CA SER A 204 12.34 -40.84 10.66
C SER A 204 11.64 -41.97 11.39
N GLU A 205 10.59 -41.67 12.18
CA GLU A 205 9.78 -42.69 12.86
C GLU A 205 9.11 -43.67 11.87
N ASN A 206 8.60 -43.15 10.74
CA ASN A 206 7.99 -44.00 9.72
C ASN A 206 9.03 -44.88 9.00
N MET A 207 10.24 -44.35 8.74
CA MET A 207 11.34 -45.13 8.14
C MET A 207 11.86 -46.21 9.09
N GLU A 208 11.93 -45.93 10.39
CA GLU A 208 12.30 -46.90 11.42
C GLU A 208 11.28 -48.04 11.50
N LYS A 209 9.98 -47.70 11.60
CA LYS A 209 8.89 -48.70 11.56
C LYS A 209 8.89 -49.54 10.28
N PHE A 210 9.17 -48.92 9.14
CA PHE A 210 9.28 -49.63 7.87
C PHE A 210 10.47 -50.60 7.85
N ASN A 211 11.63 -50.17 8.35
CA ASN A 211 12.82 -51.01 8.46
C ASN A 211 12.62 -52.20 9.42
N ASP A 212 11.97 -51.97 10.56
CA ASP A 212 11.61 -53.04 11.50
C ASP A 212 10.64 -54.06 10.89
N THR A 213 9.66 -53.57 10.12
CA THR A 213 8.71 -54.43 9.39
C THR A 213 9.43 -55.29 8.34
N LEU A 214 10.37 -54.69 7.58
CA LEU A 214 11.20 -55.43 6.63
C LEU A 214 12.06 -56.49 7.34
N LYS A 215 12.73 -56.13 8.43
CA LYS A 215 13.57 -57.07 9.20
C LYS A 215 12.76 -58.27 9.71
N LYS A 216 11.55 -58.04 10.21
CA LYS A 216 10.64 -59.10 10.66
C LYS A 216 10.11 -59.98 9.51
N SER A 217 9.96 -59.42 8.31
CA SER A 217 9.55 -60.18 7.12
C SER A 217 10.66 -61.06 6.54
N MET A 218 11.93 -60.69 6.77
CA MET A 218 13.10 -61.42 6.27
C MET A 218 13.57 -62.54 7.22
N THR A 219 13.15 -62.56 8.49
CA THR A 219 13.43 -63.67 9.40
C THR A 219 12.57 -64.88 9.04
N PRO A 220 13.16 -66.01 8.59
CA PRO A 220 12.40 -67.19 8.17
C PRO A 220 11.63 -67.78 9.36
N LYS A 221 10.38 -68.17 9.14
CA LYS A 221 9.59 -68.91 10.13
C LYS A 221 10.20 -70.30 10.30
N SER A 222 10.86 -70.50 11.44
CA SER A 222 11.26 -71.83 11.95
C SER A 222 10.05 -72.64 12.39
#